data_AF-A0A843LQF1-F1
#
_entry.id   AF-A0A843LQF1-F1
#
_cell.length_a   1.000
_cell.length_b   1.000
_cell.length_c   1.000
_cell.angle_alpha   90.00
_cell.angle_beta   90.00
_cell.angle_gamma   90.00
#
_symmetry.space_group_name_H-M   'P 1'
#
loop_
_entity.id
_entity.type
_entity.pdbx_description
1 polymer ?
#
loop_
_entity_poly.entity_id
_entity_poly.type
_entity_poly.pdbx_seq_one_letter_code
_entity_poly.pdbx_strand_id
1 'polypeptide(L)'
;MIRIEKELLDFISNAAKNTYPNEFAAFLREDKDIISEIVLSPFSIFGRNSSTISNFSLPIDPTIIGSVHSHPGRNGHPSESDLIFFSRYGKVHIIVRYPFELEDYFFYSREGENLNYEVI
;
A
#
# COMPACT_ATOMS: atom_id res chain seq x y z
N MET A 1 8.61 -8.26 12.48
CA MET A 1 7.15 -8.07 12.59
C MET A 1 6.88 -6.63 12.24
N ILE A 2 5.95 -6.36 11.32
CA ILE A 2 5.60 -5.00 10.89
C ILE A 2 4.69 -4.35 11.93
N ARG A 3 4.83 -3.05 12.18
CA ARG A 3 3.96 -2.30 13.10
C ARG A 3 3.35 -1.13 12.33
N ILE A 4 2.04 -0.95 12.45
CA ILE A 4 1.30 0.07 11.72
C ILE A 4 0.27 0.73 12.63
N GLU A 5 0.14 2.05 12.52
CA GLU A 5 -0.85 2.79 13.30
C GLU A 5 -2.27 2.49 12.79
N LYS A 6 -3.19 2.27 13.73
CA LYS A 6 -4.61 2.08 13.38
C LYS A 6 -5.17 3.27 12.58
N GLU A 7 -4.76 4.50 12.94
CA GLU A 7 -5.22 5.73 12.27
C GLU A 7 -4.83 5.76 10.79
N LEU A 8 -3.66 5.22 10.44
CA LEU A 8 -3.21 5.11 9.05
C LEU A 8 -4.07 4.10 8.27
N LEU A 9 -4.42 2.96 8.88
CA LEU A 9 -5.33 1.99 8.25
C LEU A 9 -6.72 2.62 8.02
N ASP A 10 -7.26 3.32 9.01
CA ASP A 10 -8.55 4.01 8.87
C ASP A 10 -8.49 5.08 7.75
N PHE A 11 -7.38 5.81 7.63
CA PHE A 11 -7.15 6.75 6.53
C PHE A 11 -7.16 6.05 5.17
N ILE A 12 -6.37 4.98 5.01
CA ILE A 12 -6.24 4.23 3.74
C ILE A 12 -7.60 3.64 3.33
N SER A 13 -8.36 3.09 4.27
CA SER A 13 -9.70 2.56 4.02
C SER A 13 -10.64 3.64 3.51
N ASN A 14 -10.63 4.83 4.11
CA ASN A 14 -11.42 5.96 3.63
C ASN A 14 -10.96 6.43 2.25
N ALA A 15 -9.65 6.48 1.98
CA ALA A 15 -9.13 6.84 0.67
C ALA A 15 -9.58 5.84 -0.40
N ALA A 16 -9.46 4.54 -0.16
CA ALA A 16 -9.91 3.48 -1.06
C ALA A 16 -11.43 3.55 -1.33
N LYS A 17 -12.24 3.82 -0.28
CA LYS A 17 -13.69 4.03 -0.41
C LYS A 17 -14.03 5.24 -1.30
N ASN A 18 -13.25 6.33 -1.19
CA ASN A 18 -13.46 7.54 -2.00
C ASN A 18 -12.99 7.41 -3.45
N THR A 19 -11.98 6.57 -3.72
CA THR A 19 -11.51 6.34 -5.09
C THR A 19 -12.27 5.22 -5.80
N TYR A 20 -13.01 4.39 -5.07
CA TYR A 20 -13.78 3.28 -5.62
C TYR A 20 -14.67 3.72 -6.80
N PRO A 21 -14.67 2.99 -7.94
CA PRO A 21 -14.05 1.67 -8.18
C PRO A 21 -12.62 1.73 -8.70
N ASN A 22 -11.95 2.88 -8.66
CA ASN A 22 -10.54 2.99 -9.01
C ASN A 22 -9.65 2.59 -7.83
N GLU A 23 -8.50 2.02 -8.15
CA GLU A 23 -7.50 1.62 -7.17
C GLU A 23 -6.85 2.87 -6.57
N PHE A 24 -6.93 3.03 -5.25
CA PHE A 24 -6.04 3.91 -4.51
C PHE A 24 -4.62 3.36 -4.54
N ALA A 25 -3.60 4.23 -4.56
CA ALA A 25 -2.20 3.83 -4.46
C ALA A 25 -1.34 4.94 -3.83
N ALA A 26 -0.43 4.58 -2.95
CA ALA A 26 0.50 5.51 -2.29
C ALA A 26 1.79 4.78 -1.85
N PHE A 27 2.80 5.54 -1.46
CA PHE A 27 3.97 5.03 -0.76
C PHE A 27 3.76 5.03 0.74
N LEU A 28 4.43 4.12 1.45
CA LEU A 28 4.40 4.01 2.91
C LEU A 28 5.67 4.57 3.51
N ARG A 29 5.55 5.34 4.58
CA ARG A 29 6.68 5.86 5.35
C ARG A 29 6.65 5.33 6.78
N GLU A 30 7.82 5.00 7.31
CA GLU A 30 8.04 4.60 8.70
C GLU A 30 8.67 5.72 9.54
N ASP A 31 8.19 5.91 10.77
CA ASP A 31 8.88 6.63 11.84
C ASP A 31 9.14 5.67 13.00
N LYS A 32 10.38 5.57 13.48
CA LYS A 32 10.77 4.72 14.62
C LYS A 32 10.18 3.29 14.57
N ASP A 33 10.35 2.63 13.43
CA ASP A 33 9.87 1.26 13.16
C ASP A 33 8.35 1.09 13.15
N ILE A 34 7.59 2.18 12.99
CA ILE A 34 6.14 2.21 12.90
C ILE A 34 5.74 2.84 11.57
N ILE A 35 4.92 2.15 10.79
CA ILE A 35 4.30 2.72 9.58
C ILE A 35 3.18 3.65 10.02
N SER A 36 3.37 4.96 9.83
CA SER A 36 2.47 6.01 10.35
C SER A 36 1.98 6.97 9.27
N GLU A 37 2.66 7.02 8.11
CA GLU A 37 2.33 7.98 7.05
C GLU A 37 2.22 7.33 5.67
N ILE A 38 1.40 7.95 4.81
CA ILE A 38 1.48 7.75 3.37
C ILE A 38 2.18 8.93 2.68
N VAL A 39 2.85 8.64 1.57
CA VAL A 39 3.42 9.65 0.67
C VAL A 39 2.77 9.49 -0.70
N LEU A 40 2.05 10.52 -1.14
CA LEU A 40 1.45 10.55 -2.47
C LEU A 40 2.50 10.99 -3.50
N SER A 41 2.64 10.22 -4.57
CA SER A 41 3.46 10.63 -5.70
C SER A 41 2.70 11.67 -6.55
N PRO A 42 3.33 12.78 -6.96
CA PRO A 42 2.71 13.77 -7.84
C PRO A 42 2.32 13.21 -9.21
N PHE A 43 2.83 12.02 -9.59
CA PHE A 43 2.53 11.33 -10.84
C PHE A 43 1.65 10.09 -10.64
N SER A 44 0.88 10.02 -9.56
CA SER A 44 -0.04 8.91 -9.30
C SER A 44 -1.18 8.93 -10.32
N ILE A 45 -1.30 7.87 -11.13
CA ILE A 45 -2.41 7.66 -12.06
C ILE A 45 -3.32 6.59 -11.46
N PHE A 46 -4.56 6.96 -11.12
CA PHE A 46 -5.53 6.05 -10.54
C PHE A 46 -6.45 5.45 -11.62
N GLY A 47 -6.49 4.13 -11.73
CA GLY A 47 -7.31 3.42 -12.72
C GLY A 47 -8.16 2.31 -12.10
N ARG A 48 -9.16 1.82 -12.85
CA ARG A 48 -10.11 0.80 -12.37
C ARG A 48 -9.48 -0.57 -12.14
N ASN A 49 -8.49 -0.95 -12.95
CA ASN A 49 -7.85 -2.27 -12.90
C ASN A 49 -6.34 -2.20 -12.55
N SER A 50 -5.80 -0.99 -12.45
CA SER A 50 -4.39 -0.75 -12.17
C SER A 50 -4.21 0.72 -11.81
N SER A 51 -3.41 0.97 -10.78
CA SER A 51 -2.87 2.29 -10.49
C SER A 51 -1.36 2.33 -10.63
N THR A 52 -0.86 3.38 -11.26
CA THR A 52 0.57 3.58 -11.49
C THR A 52 1.07 4.64 -10.54
N ILE A 53 2.00 4.26 -9.66
CA ILE A 53 2.78 5.19 -8.84
C ILE A 53 4.24 5.15 -9.28
N SER A 54 4.87 6.32 -9.39
CA SER A 54 6.28 6.45 -9.77
C SER A 54 7.10 6.94 -8.58
N ASN A 55 8.16 6.19 -8.27
CA ASN A 55 9.17 6.57 -7.26
C ASN A 55 10.20 7.57 -7.81
N PHE A 56 10.21 7.84 -9.12
CA PHE A 56 11.20 8.71 -9.78
C PHE A 56 11.16 10.18 -9.29
N SER A 57 10.04 10.56 -8.68
CA SER A 57 9.80 11.90 -8.13
C SER A 57 9.83 11.95 -6.60
N LEU A 58 10.01 10.81 -5.93
CA LEU A 58 10.14 10.81 -4.49
C LEU A 58 11.48 11.45 -4.10
N PRO A 59 11.52 12.26 -3.03
CA PRO A 59 12.78 12.67 -2.45
C PRO A 59 13.60 11.44 -2.05
N ILE A 60 14.93 11.59 -1.99
CA ILE A 60 15.79 10.56 -1.40
C ILE A 60 15.45 10.49 0.09
N ASP A 61 14.56 9.58 0.43
CA ASP A 61 14.01 9.42 1.76
C ASP A 61 14.05 7.94 2.16
N PRO A 62 14.99 7.56 3.04
CA PRO A 62 15.14 6.17 3.48
C PRO A 62 13.98 5.71 4.37
N THR A 63 13.16 6.65 4.87
CA THR A 63 11.98 6.33 5.67
C THR A 63 10.81 5.86 4.80
N ILE A 64 10.88 6.01 3.47
CA ILE A 64 9.89 5.41 2.57
C ILE A 64 10.26 3.95 2.35
N ILE A 65 9.38 3.07 2.81
CA ILE A 65 9.70 1.65 2.95
C ILE A 65 8.91 0.75 2.02
N GLY A 66 7.98 1.28 1.24
CA GLY A 66 6.95 0.43 0.69
C GLY A 66 5.85 1.15 -0.04
N SER A 67 4.81 0.39 -0.36
CA SER A 67 3.61 0.89 -1.01
C SER A 67 2.35 0.33 -0.40
N VAL A 68 1.24 1.02 -0.64
CA VAL A 68 -0.10 0.50 -0.43
C VAL A 68 -0.94 0.75 -1.68
N HIS A 69 -1.76 -0.22 -2.07
CA HIS A 69 -2.80 0.00 -3.07
C HIS A 69 -4.07 -0.78 -2.75
N SER A 70 -5.20 -0.33 -3.31
CA SER A 70 -6.49 -0.96 -3.07
C SER A 70 -6.95 -1.80 -4.25
N HIS A 71 -7.54 -2.96 -4.02
CA HIS A 71 -8.26 -3.72 -5.05
C HIS A 71 -9.77 -3.49 -4.96
N PRO A 72 -10.48 -3.17 -6.08
CA PRO A 72 -11.92 -2.97 -6.07
C PRO A 72 -12.71 -4.28 -5.91
N GLY A 73 -12.04 -5.42 -6.12
CA GLY A 73 -12.60 -6.75 -5.90
C GLY A 73 -12.27 -7.33 -4.54
N ARG A 74 -12.77 -8.54 -4.26
CA ARG A 74 -12.52 -9.29 -3.01
C ARG A 74 -11.23 -10.12 -3.03
N ASN A 75 -10.35 -9.90 -4.00
CA ASN A 75 -9.06 -10.57 -4.06
C ASN A 75 -7.99 -9.73 -3.36
N GLY A 76 -7.41 -10.26 -2.28
CA GLY A 76 -6.30 -9.61 -1.57
C GLY A 76 -4.92 -10.02 -2.08
N HIS A 77 -4.84 -11.01 -2.98
CA HIS A 77 -3.57 -11.50 -3.49
C HIS A 77 -2.99 -10.58 -4.58
N PRO A 78 -1.65 -10.43 -4.63
CA PRO A 78 -0.99 -9.66 -5.67
C PRO A 78 -1.16 -10.31 -7.04
N SER A 79 -1.38 -9.48 -8.05
CA SER A 79 -1.25 -9.83 -9.46
C SER A 79 0.22 -9.96 -9.87
N GLU A 80 0.48 -10.46 -11.07
CA GLU A 80 1.84 -10.49 -11.63
C GLU A 80 2.42 -9.07 -11.77
N SER A 81 1.59 -8.08 -12.12
CA SER A 81 2.03 -6.69 -12.19
C SER A 81 2.39 -6.12 -10.81
N ASP A 82 1.66 -6.51 -9.76
CA ASP A 82 1.99 -6.13 -8.39
C ASP A 82 3.33 -6.72 -7.97
N LEU A 83 3.58 -8.00 -8.25
CA LEU A 83 4.86 -8.65 -7.93
C LEU A 83 6.04 -7.98 -8.64
N ILE A 84 5.87 -7.60 -9.91
CA ILE A 84 6.89 -6.85 -10.66
C ILE A 84 7.10 -5.45 -10.04
N PHE A 85 6.05 -4.81 -9.53
CA PHE A 85 6.18 -3.53 -8.85
C PHE A 85 6.87 -3.67 -7.50
N PHE A 86 6.49 -4.66 -6.69
CA PHE A 86 7.10 -4.98 -5.40
C PHE A 86 8.59 -5.20 -5.59
N SER A 87 8.97 -6.01 -6.58
CA SER A 87 10.36 -6.30 -6.92
C SER A 87 11.17 -5.09 -7.37
N ARG A 88 10.62 -3.88 -7.52
CA ARG A 88 11.38 -2.69 -7.93
C ARG A 88 11.78 -1.80 -6.77
N TYR A 89 10.99 -1.73 -5.70
CA TYR A 89 11.20 -0.75 -4.64
C TYR A 89 10.43 -1.09 -3.38
N GLY A 90 11.02 -0.83 -2.21
CA GLY A 90 10.37 -1.06 -0.92
C GLY A 90 10.60 -2.47 -0.35
N LYS A 91 10.43 -2.59 0.97
CA LYS A 91 10.49 -3.81 1.77
C LYS A 91 9.11 -4.35 2.16
N VAL A 92 8.08 -3.49 2.16
CA VAL A 92 6.70 -3.85 2.59
C VAL A 92 5.68 -3.33 1.58
N HIS A 93 4.75 -4.18 1.20
CA HIS A 93 3.67 -3.83 0.28
C HIS A 93 2.33 -4.22 0.88
N ILE A 94 1.39 -3.29 0.89
CA ILE A 94 0.06 -3.50 1.45
C ILE A 94 -0.96 -3.52 0.33
N ILE A 95 -1.80 -4.55 0.32
CA ILE A 95 -3.02 -4.59 -0.50
C ILE A 95 -4.21 -4.47 0.45
N VAL A 96 -5.11 -3.53 0.16
CA VAL A 96 -6.42 -3.46 0.83
C VAL A 96 -7.52 -3.78 -0.17
N ARG A 97 -8.29 -4.85 0.06
CA ARG A 97 -9.35 -5.26 -0.85
C ARG A 97 -10.72 -4.71 -0.43
N TYR A 98 -11.67 -4.65 -1.34
CA TYR A 98 -13.06 -4.37 -1.01
C TYR A 98 -13.62 -5.43 -0.03
N PRO A 99 -14.37 -5.05 1.04
CA PRO A 99 -14.95 -3.74 1.36
C PRO A 99 -14.08 -2.70 2.09
N PHE A 100 -12.77 -2.93 2.18
CA PHE A 100 -11.78 -2.03 2.80
C PHE A 100 -11.93 -1.90 4.32
N GLU A 101 -12.25 -2.99 4.98
CA GLU A 101 -12.27 -3.05 6.45
C GLU A 101 -10.91 -3.49 7.01
N LEU A 102 -10.71 -3.44 8.33
CA LEU A 102 -9.40 -3.74 8.95
C LEU A 102 -8.92 -5.17 8.68
N GLU A 103 -9.84 -6.11 8.47
CA GLU A 103 -9.56 -7.51 8.13
C GLU A 103 -9.23 -7.73 6.65
N ASP A 104 -9.37 -6.70 5.81
CA ASP A 104 -9.13 -6.76 4.37
C ASP A 104 -7.74 -6.26 3.96
N TYR A 105 -6.84 -6.12 4.92
CA TYR A 105 -5.44 -5.74 4.71
C TYR A 105 -4.53 -6.96 4.62
N PHE A 106 -3.66 -6.94 3.62
CA PHE A 106 -2.68 -7.99 3.35
C PHE A 106 -1.30 -7.36 3.18
N PHE A 107 -0.32 -7.90 3.88
CA PHE A 107 1.06 -7.38 3.88
C PHE A 107 1.98 -8.36 3.19
N TYR A 108 2.79 -7.85 2.28
CA TYR A 108 3.66 -8.63 1.40
C TYR A 108 5.10 -8.14 1.44
N SER A 109 6.04 -9.07 1.31
CA SER A 109 7.44 -8.77 1.03
C SER A 109 7.62 -8.37 -0.44
N ARG A 110 8.87 -8.01 -0.79
CA ARG A 110 9.29 -7.73 -2.16
C ARG A 110 9.09 -8.93 -3.11
N GLU A 111 9.11 -10.14 -2.56
CA GLU A 111 8.91 -11.40 -3.26
C GLU A 111 7.44 -11.85 -3.29
N GLY A 112 6.53 -11.09 -2.66
CA GLY A 112 5.11 -11.43 -2.55
C GLY A 112 4.78 -12.41 -1.43
N GLU A 113 5.70 -12.62 -0.46
CA GLU A 113 5.46 -13.49 0.69
C GLU A 113 4.64 -12.75 1.76
N ASN A 114 3.69 -13.43 2.42
CA ASN A 114 2.89 -12.82 3.48
C ASN A 114 3.77 -12.42 4.68
N LEU A 115 3.58 -11.19 5.17
CA LEU A 115 4.24 -10.65 6.34
C LEU A 115 3.28 -10.55 7.52
N ASN A 116 3.76 -10.91 8.71
CA ASN A 116 3.04 -10.67 9.95
C ASN A 116 3.16 -9.20 10.36
N TYR A 117 2.03 -8.62 10.78
CA TYR A 117 1.94 -7.25 11.26
C TYR A 117 1.18 -7.17 12.59
N GLU A 118 1.40 -6.07 13.29
CA GLU A 118 0.72 -5.66 14.51
C GLU A 118 0.13 -4.27 14.28
N VAL A 119 -1.12 -4.09 14.67
CA VAL A 119 -1.77 -2.78 14.70
C VAL A 119 -1.54 -2.16 16.08
N ILE A 120 -1.03 -0.93 16.11
CA ILE A 120 -0.79 -0.17 17.34
C ILE A 120 -1.74 1.01 17.46
#